data_AF-J9AB64-F1
#
_entry.id   AF-J9AB64-F1
#
_cell.length_a   1.000
_cell.length_b   1.000
_cell.length_c   1.000
_cell.angle_alpha   90.00
_cell.angle_beta   90.00
_cell.angle_gamma   90.00
#
_symmetry.space_group_name_H-M   'P 1'
#
loop_
_entity.id
_entity.type
_entity.pdbx_description
1 polymer ?
#
loop_
_entity_poly.entity_id
_entity_poly.type
_entity_poly.pdbx_seq_one_letter_code
_entity_poly.pdbx_strand_id
1 'polypeptide(L)'
;IWRSGFGNIPKNAHADLHACALGSLSAVPFLYFSLILSSKNTTLCLIFTFFAVTGCCVNWAVNMDILMSVISLRQRSIATAIQTLISHLFGDASSPYMIGLISMQYVVSL
;
A
#
# COMPACT_ATOMS: atom_id res chain seq x y z
N ILE A 1 -2.35 -18.43 0.87
CA ILE A 1 -3.69 -18.94 1.33
C ILE A 1 -4.83 -18.59 0.35
N TRP A 2 -4.72 -17.48 -0.37
CA TRP A 2 -5.72 -16.98 -1.34
C TRP A 2 -5.90 -17.89 -2.56
N ARG A 3 -4.84 -18.61 -2.92
CA ARG A 3 -4.78 -19.50 -4.08
C ARG A 3 -5.43 -20.87 -3.85
N SER A 4 -5.77 -21.25 -2.61
CA SER A 4 -6.35 -22.57 -2.32
C SER A 4 -7.88 -22.61 -2.45
N GLY A 5 -8.55 -21.47 -2.64
CA GLY A 5 -10.01 -21.39 -2.56
C GLY A 5 -10.50 -21.60 -1.12
N PHE A 6 -11.57 -20.91 -0.76
CA PHE A 6 -12.22 -21.08 0.55
C PHE A 6 -13.70 -21.40 0.30
N GLY A 7 -14.14 -22.60 0.68
CA GLY A 7 -15.51 -23.06 0.45
C GLY A 7 -15.84 -23.27 -1.03
N ASN A 8 -16.75 -22.46 -1.59
CA ASN A 8 -17.35 -22.62 -2.92
C ASN A 8 -16.66 -21.80 -4.04
N ILE A 9 -15.51 -21.19 -3.75
CA ILE A 9 -14.80 -20.32 -4.70
C ILE A 9 -13.75 -21.16 -5.46
N PRO A 10 -13.79 -21.18 -6.82
CA PRO A 10 -12.83 -21.94 -7.61
C PRO A 10 -11.41 -21.40 -7.41
N LYS A 11 -10.43 -22.31 -7.47
CA LYS A 11 -9.00 -21.99 -7.39
C LYS A 11 -8.63 -20.96 -8.44
N ASN A 12 -8.30 -19.74 -8.02
CA ASN A 12 -7.82 -18.68 -8.91
C ASN A 12 -6.33 -18.40 -8.65
N ALA A 13 -5.51 -18.57 -9.69
CA ALA A 13 -4.08 -18.27 -9.64
C ALA A 13 -3.79 -16.77 -9.46
N HIS A 14 -4.76 -15.91 -9.78
CA HIS A 14 -4.67 -14.44 -9.69
C HIS A 14 -5.34 -13.88 -8.43
N ALA A 15 -5.74 -14.71 -7.47
CA ALA A 15 -6.41 -14.27 -6.25
C ALA A 15 -5.60 -13.24 -5.46
N ASP A 16 -4.28 -13.43 -5.37
CA ASP A 16 -3.35 -12.50 -4.71
C ASP A 16 -3.37 -11.11 -5.39
N LEU A 17 -3.38 -11.08 -6.73
CA LEU A 17 -3.45 -9.85 -7.50
C LEU A 17 -4.79 -9.12 -7.30
N HIS A 18 -5.90 -9.86 -7.26
CA HIS A 18 -7.22 -9.27 -7.00
C HIS A 18 -7.32 -8.67 -5.59
N ALA A 19 -6.76 -9.35 -4.58
CA ALA A 19 -6.74 -8.83 -3.21
C ALA A 19 -5.94 -7.51 -3.13
N CYS A 20 -4.79 -7.45 -3.79
CA CYS A 20 -3.98 -6.23 -3.88
C CYS A 20 -4.70 -5.10 -4.66
N ALA A 21 -5.35 -5.43 -5.77
CA ALA A 21 -6.12 -4.46 -6.55
C ALA A 21 -7.28 -3.88 -5.75
N LEU A 22 -8.03 -4.71 -5.01
CA LEU A 22 -9.14 -4.26 -4.16
C LEU A 22 -8.66 -3.44 -2.95
N GLY A 23 -7.53 -3.82 -2.34
CA GLY A 23 -6.91 -3.06 -1.26
C GLY A 23 -6.49 -1.67 -1.74
N SER A 24 -5.83 -1.59 -2.89
CA SER A 24 -5.41 -0.31 -3.49
C SER A 24 -6.60 0.54 -3.96
N LEU A 25 -7.58 -0.09 -4.62
CA LEU A 25 -8.77 0.59 -5.14
C LEU A 25 -9.64 1.17 -4.02
N SER A 26 -9.71 0.50 -2.86
CA SER A 26 -10.41 1.03 -1.69
C SER A 26 -9.57 2.09 -0.96
N ALA A 27 -8.26 1.92 -0.83
CA ALA A 27 -7.41 2.87 -0.11
C ALA A 27 -7.39 4.27 -0.74
N VAL A 28 -7.28 4.37 -2.08
CA VAL A 28 -7.19 5.66 -2.81
C VAL A 28 -8.36 6.61 -2.54
N PRO A 29 -9.64 6.24 -2.76
CA PRO A 29 -10.77 7.13 -2.52
C PRO A 29 -10.90 7.50 -1.04
N PHE A 30 -10.66 6.56 -0.11
CA PHE A 30 -10.72 6.87 1.32
C PHE A 30 -9.64 7.87 1.75
N LEU A 31 -8.43 7.76 1.19
CA LEU A 31 -7.35 8.71 1.45
C LEU A 31 -7.68 10.08 0.85
N TYR A 32 -8.24 10.13 -0.36
CA TYR A 32 -8.71 11.37 -0.99
C TYR A 32 -9.80 12.07 -0.15
N PHE A 33 -10.82 11.33 0.31
CA PHE A 33 -11.83 11.89 1.19
C PHE A 33 -11.26 12.36 2.53
N SER A 34 -10.30 11.63 3.10
CA SER A 34 -9.60 12.05 4.31
C SER A 34 -8.93 13.42 4.15
N LEU A 35 -8.24 13.64 3.02
CA LEU A 35 -7.56 14.92 2.74
C LEU A 35 -8.53 16.09 2.60
N ILE A 36 -9.65 15.93 1.89
CA ILE A 36 -10.66 16.99 1.74
C ILE A 36 -11.30 17.33 3.09
N LEU A 37 -11.58 16.31 3.89
CA LEU A 37 -12.30 16.46 5.14
C LEU A 37 -11.40 16.90 6.31
N SER A 38 -10.08 16.83 6.13
CA SER A 38 -9.06 17.20 7.11
C SER A 38 -9.30 18.59 7.72
N SER A 39 -9.65 19.59 6.92
CA SER A 39 -9.91 20.96 7.40
C SER A 39 -11.29 21.14 8.05
N LYS A 40 -12.25 20.23 7.83
CA LYS A 40 -13.64 20.40 8.29
C LYS A 40 -13.96 19.57 9.52
N ASN A 41 -13.44 18.36 9.62
CA ASN A 41 -13.73 17.47 10.75
C ASN A 41 -12.61 16.44 10.97
N THR A 42 -11.82 16.66 12.02
CA THR A 42 -10.68 15.79 12.39
C THR A 42 -11.11 14.37 12.72
N THR A 43 -12.27 14.17 13.36
CA THR A 43 -12.75 12.83 13.73
C THR A 43 -13.07 12.00 12.50
N LEU A 44 -13.75 12.58 11.51
CA LEU A 44 -14.04 11.88 10.26
C LEU A 44 -12.77 11.62 9.44
N CYS A 45 -11.84 12.57 9.41
CA CYS A 45 -10.52 12.39 8.80
C CYS A 45 -9.77 11.17 9.36
N LEU A 46 -9.74 11.00 10.68
CA LEU A 46 -9.10 9.86 11.33
C LEU A 46 -9.78 8.51 10.97
N ILE A 47 -11.12 8.48 10.92
CA ILE A 47 -11.87 7.28 10.54
C ILE A 47 -11.56 6.89 9.08
N PHE A 48 -11.58 7.85 8.16
CA PHE A 48 -11.25 7.60 6.76
C PHE A 48 -9.79 7.20 6.56
N THR A 49 -8.86 7.81 7.32
CA THR A 49 -7.45 7.43 7.34
C THR A 49 -7.27 6.00 7.84
N PHE A 50 -8.01 5.57 8.85
CA PHE A 50 -7.97 4.19 9.35
C PHE A 50 -8.34 3.18 8.25
N PHE A 51 -9.42 3.42 7.50
CA PHE A 51 -9.80 2.56 6.37
C PHE A 51 -8.77 2.60 5.24
N ALA A 52 -8.22 3.76 4.91
CA ALA A 52 -7.17 3.89 3.90
C ALA A 52 -5.91 3.10 4.27
N VAL A 53 -5.43 3.23 5.51
CA VAL A 53 -4.27 2.49 6.03
C VAL A 53 -4.56 0.99 6.04
N THR A 54 -5.76 0.57 6.44
CA THR A 54 -6.16 -0.85 6.42
C THR A 54 -6.06 -1.43 5.00
N GLY A 55 -6.52 -0.71 3.97
CA GLY A 55 -6.38 -1.11 2.58
C GLY A 55 -4.92 -1.24 2.14
N CYS A 56 -4.05 -0.29 2.53
CA CYS A 56 -2.61 -0.39 2.29
C CYS A 56 -1.95 -1.59 3.00
N CYS A 57 -2.39 -1.91 4.21
CA CYS A 57 -1.87 -3.07 4.96
C CYS A 57 -2.19 -4.40 4.25
N VAL A 58 -3.32 -4.50 3.54
CA VAL A 58 -3.66 -5.68 2.72
C VAL A 58 -2.64 -5.89 1.60
N ASN A 59 -2.23 -4.82 0.91
CA ASN A 59 -1.21 -4.91 -0.16
C ASN A 59 0.13 -5.41 0.40
N TRP A 60 0.51 -4.92 1.58
CA TRP A 60 1.74 -5.34 2.24
C TRP A 60 1.69 -6.82 2.64
N ALA A 61 0.57 -7.28 3.20
CA ALA A 61 0.38 -8.69 3.57
C ALA A 61 0.42 -9.62 2.34
N VAL A 62 -0.23 -9.24 1.24
CA VAL A 62 -0.22 -10.01 -0.03
C VAL A 62 1.19 -10.11 -0.60
N ASN A 63 1.92 -9.00 -0.61
CA ASN A 63 3.29 -8.96 -1.12
C ASN A 63 4.22 -9.92 -0.34
N MET A 64 4.04 -10.03 0.98
CA MET A 64 4.79 -10.98 1.81
C MET A 64 4.40 -12.45 1.55
N ASP A 65 3.11 -12.75 1.30
CA ASP A 65 2.66 -14.11 0.92
C ASP A 65 3.30 -14.54 -0.41
N ILE A 66 3.33 -13.63 -1.40
CA ILE A 66 3.97 -13.85 -2.71
C ILE A 66 5.47 -14.08 -2.53
N LEU A 67 6.16 -13.23 -1.76
CA LEU A 67 7.61 -13.36 -1.54
C LEU A 67 7.96 -14.72 -0.93
N MET A 68 7.21 -15.16 0.07
CA MET A 68 7.44 -16.47 0.68
C MET A 68 7.12 -17.63 -0.26
N SER A 69 6.25 -17.44 -1.25
CA SER A 69 5.94 -18.45 -2.25
C SER A 69 7.05 -18.68 -3.28
N VAL A 70 7.85 -17.66 -3.58
CA VAL A 70 8.92 -17.71 -4.60
C VAL A 70 10.29 -18.07 -4.01
N ILE A 71 10.57 -17.67 -2.76
CA ILE A 71 11.89 -17.86 -2.14
C ILE A 71 11.94 -19.05 -1.18
N SER A 72 13.02 -19.84 -1.33
CA SER A 72 13.38 -20.96 -0.45
C SER A 72 13.58 -20.54 1.01
N LEU A 73 13.18 -21.42 1.93
CA LEU A 73 13.16 -21.19 3.39
C LEU A 73 14.44 -20.56 3.98
N ARG A 74 15.62 -20.93 3.46
CA ARG A 74 16.92 -20.45 3.94
C ARG A 74 17.19 -18.97 3.63
N GLN A 75 16.60 -18.43 2.57
CA GLN A 75 16.89 -17.08 2.05
C GLN A 75 15.77 -16.07 2.33
N ARG A 76 14.66 -16.50 2.95
CA ARG A 76 13.49 -15.64 3.18
C ARG A 76 13.83 -14.38 3.98
N SER A 77 14.68 -14.48 5.00
CA SER A 77 15.10 -13.32 5.81
C SER A 77 15.81 -12.25 4.97
N ILE A 78 16.73 -12.64 4.10
CA ILE A 78 17.45 -11.71 3.21
C ILE A 78 16.50 -11.14 2.16
N ALA A 79 15.64 -11.97 1.56
CA ALA A 79 14.68 -11.52 0.57
C ALA A 79 13.70 -10.48 1.15
N THR A 80 13.16 -10.73 2.35
CA THR A 80 12.29 -9.79 3.05
C THR A 80 13.05 -8.51 3.43
N ALA A 81 14.30 -8.62 3.90
CA ALA A 81 15.11 -7.45 4.22
C ALA A 81 15.40 -6.59 2.98
N ILE A 82 15.76 -7.19 1.84
CA ILE A 82 15.97 -6.47 0.57
C ILE A 82 14.67 -5.81 0.11
N GLN A 83 13.55 -6.53 0.17
CA GLN A 83 12.26 -5.98 -0.25
C GLN A 83 11.84 -4.76 0.59
N THR A 84 12.03 -4.84 1.91
CA THR A 84 11.79 -3.72 2.83
C THR A 84 12.78 -2.59 2.57
N LEU A 85 14.07 -2.88 2.40
CA LEU A 85 15.11 -1.88 2.13
C LEU A 85 14.81 -1.08 0.85
N ILE A 86 14.46 -1.76 -0.25
CA ILE A 86 14.11 -1.10 -1.51
C ILE A 86 12.86 -0.23 -1.33
N SER A 87 11.85 -0.76 -0.63
CA SER A 87 10.59 -0.02 -0.39
C SER A 87 10.82 1.25 0.43
N HIS A 88 11.67 1.20 1.45
CA HIS A 88 12.02 2.37 2.27
C HIS A 88 12.93 3.33 1.54
N LEU A 89 14.01 2.84 0.90
CA LEU A 89 14.95 3.72 0.20
C LEU A 89 14.22 4.51 -0.89
N PHE A 90 13.36 3.86 -1.65
CA PHE A 90 12.60 4.53 -2.69
C PHE A 90 11.45 5.35 -2.10
N GLY A 91 10.72 4.84 -1.10
CA GLY A 91 9.60 5.55 -0.49
C GLY A 91 9.99 6.82 0.27
N ASP A 92 10.96 6.72 1.18
CA ASP A 92 11.36 7.81 2.08
C ASP A 92 12.21 8.88 1.36
N ALA A 93 12.97 8.51 0.33
CA ALA A 93 13.73 9.49 -0.46
C ALA A 93 12.89 10.17 -1.54
N SER A 94 12.00 9.43 -2.22
CA SER A 94 11.21 9.99 -3.33
C SER A 94 10.09 10.92 -2.87
N SER A 95 9.42 10.61 -1.76
CA SER A 95 8.30 11.40 -1.24
C SER A 95 8.66 12.87 -0.98
N PRO A 96 9.68 13.20 -0.17
CA PRO A 96 10.08 14.60 0.06
C PRO A 96 10.65 15.26 -1.19
N TYR A 97 11.29 14.50 -2.08
CA TYR A 97 11.80 15.03 -3.34
C TYR A 97 10.65 15.52 -4.25
N MET A 98 9.59 14.70 -4.40
CA MET A 98 8.41 15.08 -5.19
C MET A 98 7.67 16.28 -4.59
N ILE A 99 7.48 16.29 -3.28
CA ILE A 99 6.82 17.41 -2.59
C ILE A 99 7.65 18.68 -2.70
N GLY A 100 8.98 18.57 -2.60
CA GLY A 100 9.92 19.67 -2.77
C GLY A 100 9.83 20.29 -4.16
N LEU A 101 9.85 19.49 -5.23
CA LEU A 101 9.70 20.00 -6.60
C LEU A 101 8.38 20.75 -6.82
N ILE A 102 7.28 20.21 -6.29
CA ILE A 102 5.96 20.85 -6.38
C ILE A 102 5.98 22.18 -5.61
N SER A 103 6.49 22.19 -4.38
CA SER A 103 6.59 23.40 -3.56
C SER A 103 7.42 24.50 -4.23
N MET A 104 8.57 24.15 -4.81
CA MET A 104 9.43 25.11 -5.53
C MET A 104 8.73 25.71 -6.75
N GLN A 105 7.93 24.92 -7.47
CA GLN A 105 7.13 25.43 -8.59
C GLN A 105 6.09 26.48 -8.14
N TYR A 106 5.40 26.22 -7.02
CA TYR A 106 4.42 27.17 -6.47
C TYR A 106 5.07 28.45 -5.93
N VAL A 107 6.27 28.38 -5.35
CA VAL A 107 6.99 29.55 -4.83
C VAL A 107 7.59 30.43 -5.93
N VAL A 108 8.10 29.85 -7.02
CA VAL A 108 8.66 30.62 -8.16
C VAL A 108 7.56 31.29 -9.01
N SER A 109 6.32 30.82 -8.92
CA SER A 109 5.17 31.37 -9.64
C SER A 109 4.45 32.52 -8.91
N LEU A 110 4.92 32.90 -7.72
CA LEU A 110 4.39 33.98 -6.86
C LEU A 110 5.39 35.15 -6.82
#